data_AF-A0A914V844-F1
#
_entry.id   AF-A0A914V844-F1
#
_cell.length_a   1.000
_cell.length_b   1.000
_cell.length_c   1.000
_cell.angle_alpha   90.00
_cell.angle_beta   90.00
_cell.angle_gamma   90.00
#
_symmetry.space_group_name_H-M   'P 1'
#
loop_
_entity.id
_entity.type
_entity.pdbx_description
1 polymer ?
#
loop_
_entity_poly.entity_id
_entity_poly.type
_entity_poly.pdbx_seq_one_letter_code
_entity_poly.pdbx_strand_id
1 'polypeptide(L)'
;MDLRIIIRRLLQSRNPGDAYRSVSFRICACSVDILGWRWFQSDPDFCLLLGSLAAIELRLLLDKHPNEVNSGDLVACCSLAEKFIEFVESDDLDLSEERATVLSRCCQENAAFLAEYLVKGTEEQLVFPPQLLFPLYRVVCSFLAIGGAAILDLRLVRRCVAVLIDAAILAIEKAPDEFDPVALLLPSLPQLTHVLPNATLSLLLRYVKQKWPTSERADAVDDFVDVVAKMNGRGWLQQKDVVELAEFVE
;
A
#
# COMPACT_ATOMS: atom_id res chain seq x y z
N MET A 1 25.72 -2.90 23.54
CA MET A 1 24.31 -2.95 24.00
C MET A 1 23.45 -2.90 22.75
N ASP A 2 22.64 -3.92 22.51
CA ASP A 2 21.85 -4.04 21.29
C ASP A 2 20.63 -3.11 21.36
N LEU A 3 20.54 -2.17 20.42
CA LEU A 3 19.46 -1.19 20.34
C LEU A 3 18.08 -1.85 20.26
N ARG A 4 17.98 -3.03 19.63
CA ARG A 4 16.74 -3.83 19.55
C ARG A 4 16.19 -4.17 20.92
N ILE A 5 17.07 -4.58 21.84
CA ILE A 5 16.69 -4.97 23.20
C ILE A 5 16.12 -3.77 23.96
N ILE A 6 16.71 -2.57 23.77
CA ILE A 6 16.25 -1.34 24.41
C ILE A 6 14.85 -0.99 23.89
N ILE A 7 14.70 -0.93 22.56
CA ILE A 7 13.44 -0.56 21.91
C ILE A 7 12.34 -1.57 22.27
N ARG A 8 12.62 -2.87 22.21
CA ARG A 8 11.67 -3.91 22.60
C ARG A 8 11.15 -3.69 24.03
N ARG A 9 12.05 -3.44 24.98
CA ARG A 9 11.66 -3.18 26.38
C ARG A 9 10.82 -1.92 26.53
N LEU A 10 11.13 -0.86 25.78
CA LEU A 10 10.34 0.37 25.77
C LEU A 10 8.94 0.13 25.20
N LEU A 11 8.84 -0.55 24.06
CA LEU A 11 7.56 -0.88 23.41
C LEU A 11 6.69 -1.85 24.23
N GLN A 12 7.32 -2.73 25.02
CA GLN A 12 6.61 -3.63 25.94
C GLN A 12 6.27 -2.97 27.29
N SER A 13 6.76 -1.77 27.56
CA SER A 13 6.45 -1.07 28.81
C SER A 13 4.99 -0.62 28.81
N ARG A 14 4.35 -0.60 29.99
CA ARG A 14 2.92 -0.27 30.10
C ARG A 14 2.58 1.16 29.69
N ASN A 15 3.52 2.09 29.78
CA ASN A 15 3.28 3.50 29.45
C ASN A 15 4.60 4.22 29.11
N PRO A 16 5.22 3.95 27.94
CA PRO A 16 6.48 4.58 27.56
C PRO A 16 6.34 6.10 27.35
N GLY A 17 5.11 6.63 27.26
CA GLY A 17 4.82 8.00 26.85
C GLY A 17 4.87 8.14 25.32
N ASP A 18 3.97 8.95 24.77
CA ASP A 18 3.74 9.03 23.32
C ASP A 18 5.01 9.43 22.54
N ALA A 19 5.81 10.34 23.09
CA ALA A 19 7.06 10.78 22.48
C ALA A 19 8.07 9.62 22.33
N TYR A 20 8.23 8.79 23.37
CA TYR A 20 9.14 7.65 23.31
C TYR A 20 8.61 6.55 22.40
N ARG A 21 7.29 6.35 22.36
CA ARG A 21 6.62 5.42 21.44
C ARG A 21 6.85 5.83 19.99
N SER A 22 6.56 7.09 19.65
CA SER A 22 6.80 7.68 18.33
C SER A 22 8.26 7.53 17.90
N VAL A 23 9.21 7.94 18.74
CA VAL A 23 10.65 7.83 18.44
C VAL A 23 11.06 6.37 18.25
N SER A 24 10.57 5.45 19.10
CA SER A 24 10.86 4.02 18.98
C SER A 24 10.38 3.46 17.63
N PHE A 25 9.17 3.83 17.21
CA PHE A 25 8.62 3.42 15.91
C PHE A 25 9.41 3.96 14.73
N ARG A 26 9.82 5.23 14.77
CA ARG A 26 10.67 5.82 13.73
C ARG A 26 12.02 5.13 13.64
N ILE A 27 12.66 4.84 14.79
CA ILE A 27 13.93 4.10 14.81
C ILE A 27 13.73 2.69 14.28
N CYS A 28 12.64 2.01 14.64
CA CYS A 28 12.30 0.70 14.08
C CYS A 28 12.17 0.78 12.56
N ALA A 29 11.37 1.71 12.03
CA ALA A 29 11.16 1.89 10.59
C ALA A 29 12.50 2.08 9.87
N CYS A 30 13.32 3.03 10.32
CA CYS A 30 14.65 3.25 9.73
C CYS A 30 15.56 2.03 9.84
N SER A 31 15.52 1.31 10.95
CA SER A 31 16.36 0.12 11.15
C SER A 31 15.96 -1.01 10.21
N VAL A 32 14.65 -1.24 10.03
CA VAL A 32 14.10 -2.22 9.10
C VAL A 32 14.40 -1.83 7.65
N ASP A 33 14.30 -0.56 7.30
CA ASP A 33 14.62 -0.08 5.95
C ASP A 33 16.11 -0.30 5.59
N ILE A 34 17.01 -0.09 6.55
CA ILE A 34 18.46 -0.21 6.32
C ILE A 34 18.92 -1.68 6.37
N LEU A 35 18.44 -2.44 7.34
CA LEU A 35 18.97 -3.77 7.66
C LEU A 35 18.08 -4.91 7.14
N GLY A 36 16.83 -4.61 6.77
CA GLY A 36 15.85 -5.59 6.33
C GLY A 36 15.58 -6.68 7.37
N TRP A 37 15.25 -7.88 6.88
CA TRP A 37 15.01 -9.06 7.70
C TRP A 37 16.18 -9.42 8.63
N ARG A 38 17.42 -9.07 8.25
CA ARG A 38 18.62 -9.35 9.05
C ARG A 38 18.57 -8.71 10.43
N TRP A 39 17.81 -7.63 10.59
CA TRP A 39 17.59 -7.01 11.90
C TRP A 39 16.81 -7.89 12.88
N PHE A 40 16.07 -8.90 12.40
CA PHE A 40 15.26 -9.78 13.25
C PHE A 40 15.87 -11.18 13.43
N GLN A 41 16.92 -11.54 12.70
CA GLN A 41 17.49 -12.91 12.72
C GLN A 41 17.80 -13.45 14.12
N SER A 42 18.34 -12.61 15.01
CA SER A 42 18.64 -13.04 16.39
C SER A 42 17.48 -12.93 17.36
N ASP A 43 16.36 -12.32 16.95
CA ASP A 43 15.13 -12.19 17.75
C ASP A 43 13.88 -12.10 16.84
N PRO A 44 13.44 -13.22 16.23
CA PRO A 44 12.31 -13.21 15.32
C PRO A 44 10.98 -12.81 15.99
N ASP A 45 10.84 -13.05 17.29
CA ASP A 45 9.65 -12.66 18.05
C ASP A 45 9.50 -11.14 18.13
N PHE A 46 10.60 -10.38 17.99
CA PHE A 46 10.53 -8.93 17.91
C PHE A 46 9.86 -8.45 16.61
N CYS A 47 10.05 -9.18 15.50
CA CYS A 47 9.36 -8.89 14.24
C CYS A 47 7.84 -9.00 14.42
N LEU A 48 7.37 -10.10 15.03
CA LEU A 48 5.95 -10.34 15.28
C LEU A 48 5.34 -9.31 16.22
N LEU A 49 6.07 -8.95 17.27
CA LEU A 49 5.67 -7.87 18.18
C LEU A 49 5.53 -6.56 17.41
N LEU A 50 6.51 -6.21 16.59
CA LEU A 50 6.50 -4.95 15.85
C LEU A 50 5.39 -4.90 14.80
N GLY A 51 5.12 -6.01 14.10
CA GLY A 51 3.99 -6.14 13.19
C GLY A 51 2.65 -5.92 13.88
N SER A 52 2.46 -6.54 15.05
CA SER A 52 1.25 -6.37 15.87
C SER A 52 1.11 -4.95 16.41
N LEU A 53 2.20 -4.35 16.88
CA LEU A 53 2.17 -2.98 17.40
C LEU A 53 1.96 -1.95 16.30
N ALA A 54 2.55 -2.13 15.11
CA ALA A 54 2.32 -1.24 13.96
C ALA A 54 0.84 -1.18 13.58
N ALA A 55 0.12 -2.30 13.68
CA ALA A 55 -1.33 -2.35 13.48
C ALA A 55 -2.09 -1.48 14.47
N ILE A 56 -1.71 -1.57 15.74
CA ILE A 56 -2.33 -0.80 16.82
C ILE A 56 -1.99 0.69 16.67
N GLU A 57 -0.74 1.04 16.36
CA GLU A 57 -0.37 2.44 16.10
C GLU A 57 -1.15 3.04 14.96
N LEU A 58 -1.25 2.34 13.82
CA LEU A 58 -1.98 2.84 12.66
C LEU A 58 -3.43 3.16 13.02
N ARG A 59 -4.09 2.27 13.77
CA ARG A 59 -5.45 2.50 14.26
C ARG A 59 -5.54 3.74 15.14
N LEU A 60 -4.63 3.89 16.11
CA LEU A 60 -4.61 5.05 17.01
C LEU A 60 -4.29 6.38 16.30
N LEU A 61 -3.42 6.34 15.30
CA LEU A 61 -3.07 7.51 14.50
C LEU A 61 -4.25 7.94 13.62
N LEU A 62 -4.94 6.98 12.99
CA LEU A 62 -6.03 7.22 12.04
C LEU A 62 -7.41 7.38 12.69
N ASP A 63 -7.54 7.14 14.00
CA ASP A 63 -8.75 7.48 14.78
C ASP A 63 -8.97 9.00 14.89
N LYS A 64 -7.92 9.79 14.63
CA LYS A 64 -7.97 11.25 14.61
C LYS A 64 -8.46 11.77 13.27
N HIS A 65 -8.92 13.03 13.25
CA HIS A 65 -9.28 13.70 12.01
C HIS A 65 -8.05 13.76 11.06
N PRO A 66 -8.20 13.55 9.73
CA PRO A 66 -7.10 13.50 8.77
C PRO A 66 -6.05 14.63 8.87
N ASN A 67 -6.50 15.84 9.19
CA ASN A 67 -5.64 17.03 9.33
C ASN A 67 -4.82 17.08 10.63
N GLU A 68 -5.10 16.21 11.60
CA GLU A 68 -4.43 16.15 12.90
C GLU A 68 -3.41 15.00 12.99
N VAL A 69 -3.34 14.16 11.95
CA VAL A 69 -2.44 13.00 11.91
C VAL A 69 -1.00 13.50 11.78
N ASN A 70 -0.13 13.00 12.66
CA ASN A 70 1.31 13.24 12.55
C ASN A 70 1.86 12.45 11.36
N SER A 71 2.18 13.14 10.27
CA SER A 71 2.67 12.51 9.04
C SER A 71 3.94 11.70 9.24
N GLY A 72 4.85 12.14 10.12
CA GLY A 72 6.10 11.41 10.40
C GLY A 72 5.86 10.08 11.11
N ASP A 73 4.89 10.02 12.02
CA ASP A 73 4.53 8.77 12.72
C ASP A 73 3.78 7.82 11.79
N LEU A 74 2.86 8.37 10.98
CA LEU A 74 2.17 7.60 9.95
C LEU A 74 3.16 6.97 8.96
N VAL A 75 4.09 7.76 8.42
CA VAL A 75 5.10 7.26 7.48
C VAL A 75 5.90 6.12 8.10
N ALA A 76 6.33 6.25 9.35
CA ALA A 76 7.06 5.18 10.03
C ALA A 76 6.23 3.89 10.15
N CYS A 77 4.96 4.00 10.54
CA CYS A 77 4.07 2.85 10.67
C CYS A 77 3.74 2.21 9.31
N CYS A 78 3.49 3.02 8.28
CA CYS A 78 3.22 2.55 6.92
C CYS A 78 4.46 1.88 6.30
N SER A 79 5.65 2.47 6.43
CA SER A 79 6.90 1.85 5.97
C SER A 79 7.14 0.50 6.65
N LEU A 80 6.88 0.37 7.95
CA LEU A 80 6.95 -0.92 8.63
C LEU A 80 5.95 -1.93 8.08
N ALA A 81 4.69 -1.53 7.89
CA ALA A 81 3.66 -2.41 7.35
C ALA A 81 4.01 -2.92 5.94
N GLU A 82 4.50 -2.03 5.09
CA GLU A 82 5.01 -2.34 3.74
C GLU A 82 6.19 -3.31 3.80
N LYS A 83 7.19 -3.05 4.64
CA LYS A 83 8.34 -3.95 4.80
C LYS A 83 7.93 -5.34 5.29
N PHE A 84 6.92 -5.45 6.14
CA PHE A 84 6.39 -6.76 6.55
C PHE A 84 5.67 -7.48 5.42
N ILE A 85 4.97 -6.75 4.54
CA ILE A 85 4.38 -7.32 3.32
C ILE A 85 5.49 -7.87 2.41
N GLU A 86 6.55 -7.08 2.16
CA GLU A 86 7.71 -7.51 1.37
C GLU A 86 8.38 -8.75 1.98
N PHE A 87 8.52 -8.82 3.31
CA PHE A 87 9.11 -9.98 3.97
C PHE A 87 8.28 -11.25 3.77
N VAL A 88 6.94 -11.15 3.81
CA VAL A 88 6.06 -12.31 3.60
C VAL A 88 6.19 -12.87 2.18
N GLU A 89 6.53 -12.05 1.20
CA GLU A 89 6.80 -12.47 -0.18
C GLU A 89 8.24 -12.98 -0.37
N SER A 90 9.18 -12.55 0.46
CA SER A 90 10.61 -12.82 0.26
C SER A 90 11.00 -14.26 0.59
N ASP A 91 11.72 -14.90 -0.34
CA ASP A 91 12.37 -16.21 -0.12
C ASP A 91 13.44 -16.18 0.98
N ASP A 92 13.94 -14.99 1.35
CA ASP A 92 14.96 -14.80 2.39
C ASP A 92 14.38 -14.80 3.82
N LEU A 93 13.06 -14.90 3.96
CA LEU A 93 12.38 -14.91 5.26
C LEU A 93 12.55 -16.26 5.97
N ASP A 94 13.58 -16.31 6.82
CA ASP A 94 13.83 -17.46 7.69
C ASP A 94 12.95 -17.43 8.96
N LEU A 95 11.64 -17.58 8.77
CA LEU A 95 10.66 -17.79 9.84
C LEU A 95 10.10 -19.20 9.82
N SER A 96 9.78 -19.74 11.01
CA SER A 96 8.93 -20.94 11.07
C SER A 96 7.55 -20.63 10.50
N GLU A 97 6.89 -21.65 9.94
CA GLU A 97 5.57 -21.53 9.32
C GLU A 97 4.52 -20.88 10.25
N GLU A 98 4.54 -21.22 11.53
CA GLU A 98 3.67 -20.61 12.55
C GLU A 98 3.91 -19.11 12.67
N ARG A 99 5.18 -18.69 12.75
CA ARG A 99 5.55 -17.27 12.87
C ARG A 99 5.26 -16.50 11.59
N ALA A 100 5.54 -17.08 10.42
CA ALA A 100 5.19 -16.50 9.13
C ALA A 100 3.67 -16.31 8.99
N THR A 101 2.87 -17.27 9.45
CA THR A 101 1.41 -17.17 9.49
C THR A 101 0.93 -16.02 10.38
N VAL A 102 1.56 -15.84 11.55
CA VAL A 102 1.24 -14.70 12.43
C VAL A 102 1.56 -13.37 11.75
N LEU A 103 2.73 -13.23 11.13
CA LEU A 103 3.13 -12.01 10.43
C LEU A 103 2.17 -11.72 9.26
N SER A 104 1.84 -12.74 8.45
CA SER A 104 0.89 -12.65 7.35
C SER A 104 -0.49 -12.17 7.82
N ARG A 105 -0.97 -12.69 8.96
CA ARG A 105 -2.22 -12.22 9.58
C ARG A 105 -2.14 -10.74 9.98
N CYS A 106 -1.02 -10.29 10.57
CA CYS A 106 -0.84 -8.87 10.88
C CYS A 106 -0.89 -8.00 9.62
N CYS A 107 -0.24 -8.42 8.53
CA CYS A 107 -0.30 -7.72 7.24
C CYS A 107 -1.73 -7.66 6.70
N GLN A 108 -2.47 -8.78 6.73
CA GLN A 108 -3.87 -8.86 6.31
C GLN A 108 -4.76 -7.91 7.13
N GLU A 109 -4.67 -7.95 8.46
CA GLU A 109 -5.47 -7.08 9.35
C GLU A 109 -5.17 -5.59 9.12
N ASN A 110 -3.90 -5.26 8.85
CA ASN A 110 -3.51 -3.90 8.51
C ASN A 110 -4.07 -3.46 7.17
N ALA A 111 -3.88 -4.25 6.13
CA ALA A 111 -4.37 -3.93 4.80
C ALA A 111 -5.91 -3.81 4.80
N ALA A 112 -6.62 -4.70 5.50
CA ALA A 112 -8.07 -4.63 5.66
C ALA A 112 -8.50 -3.32 6.34
N PHE A 113 -7.86 -2.97 7.45
CA PHE A 113 -8.16 -1.72 8.17
C PHE A 113 -7.90 -0.48 7.30
N LEU A 114 -6.77 -0.42 6.61
CA LEU A 114 -6.43 0.72 5.75
C LEU A 114 -7.38 0.82 4.54
N ALA A 115 -7.74 -0.31 3.93
CA ALA A 115 -8.72 -0.35 2.86
C ALA A 115 -10.09 0.15 3.33
N GLU A 116 -10.53 -0.27 4.52
CA GLU A 116 -11.77 0.23 5.12
C GLU A 116 -11.71 1.72 5.41
N TYR A 117 -10.59 2.20 5.93
CA TYR A 117 -10.38 3.61 6.25
C TYR A 117 -10.47 4.49 5.01
N LEU A 118 -9.79 4.11 3.92
CA LEU A 118 -9.86 4.82 2.64
C LEU A 118 -11.29 4.82 2.09
N VAL A 119 -11.96 3.67 2.09
CA VAL A 119 -13.33 3.54 1.58
C VAL A 119 -14.31 4.40 2.39
N LYS A 120 -14.29 4.30 3.72
CA LYS A 120 -15.14 5.10 4.61
C LYS A 120 -14.89 6.58 4.43
N GLY A 121 -13.62 6.99 4.39
CA GLY A 121 -13.28 8.40 4.21
C GLY A 121 -13.76 8.96 2.87
N THR A 122 -13.70 8.20 1.78
CA THR A 122 -14.28 8.63 0.50
C THR A 122 -15.81 8.72 0.56
N GLU A 123 -16.48 7.76 1.19
CA GLU A 123 -17.95 7.78 1.35
C GLU A 123 -18.44 8.94 2.21
N GLU A 124 -17.67 9.31 3.23
CA GLU A 124 -17.89 10.46 4.09
C GLU A 124 -17.39 11.79 3.48
N GLN A 125 -16.86 11.76 2.25
CA GLN A 125 -16.30 12.91 1.54
C GLN A 125 -15.19 13.63 2.31
N LEU A 126 -14.41 12.88 3.08
CA LEU A 126 -13.22 13.40 3.76
C LEU A 126 -12.15 13.78 2.74
N VAL A 127 -11.53 14.93 2.98
CA VAL A 127 -10.38 15.38 2.19
C VAL A 127 -9.11 14.86 2.85
N PHE A 128 -8.46 13.90 2.20
CA PHE A 128 -7.17 13.40 2.64
C PHE A 128 -6.05 14.29 2.11
N PRO A 129 -5.21 14.87 2.99
CA PRO A 129 -4.05 15.59 2.52
C PRO A 129 -3.01 14.61 1.92
N PRO A 130 -2.21 15.02 0.92
CA PRO A 130 -1.26 14.14 0.22
C PRO A 130 -0.32 13.36 1.15
N GLN A 131 0.20 14.01 2.19
CA GLN A 131 1.08 13.40 3.18
C GLN A 131 0.46 12.25 3.98
N LEU A 132 -0.88 12.16 4.01
CA LEU A 132 -1.63 11.07 4.60
C LEU A 132 -2.02 10.04 3.54
N LEU A 133 -2.48 10.51 2.38
CA LEU A 133 -2.95 9.62 1.32
C LEU A 133 -1.82 8.72 0.79
N PHE A 134 -0.62 9.25 0.55
CA PHE A 134 0.44 8.50 -0.13
C PHE A 134 0.94 7.29 0.67
N PRO A 135 1.26 7.40 1.98
CA PRO A 135 1.69 6.25 2.77
C PRO A 135 0.61 5.17 2.87
N LEU A 136 -0.67 5.58 2.98
CA LEU A 136 -1.80 4.65 3.03
C LEU A 136 -1.98 3.92 1.70
N TYR A 137 -1.96 4.67 0.60
CA TYR A 137 -2.08 4.16 -0.75
C TYR A 137 -1.00 3.12 -1.05
N ARG A 138 0.25 3.42 -0.67
CA ARG A 138 1.41 2.55 -0.91
C ARG A 138 1.29 1.21 -0.19
N VAL A 139 0.89 1.21 1.08
CA VAL A 139 0.71 -0.05 1.85
C VAL A 139 -0.38 -0.91 1.24
N VAL A 140 -1.53 -0.31 0.90
CA VAL A 140 -2.64 -1.06 0.32
C VAL A 140 -2.25 -1.63 -1.04
N CYS A 141 -1.62 -0.84 -1.92
CA CYS A 141 -1.17 -1.34 -3.22
C CYS A 141 -0.10 -2.43 -3.10
N SER A 142 0.85 -2.29 -2.18
CA SER A 142 1.86 -3.33 -1.93
C SER A 142 1.22 -4.65 -1.53
N PHE A 143 0.20 -4.61 -0.66
CA PHE A 143 -0.53 -5.80 -0.25
C PHE A 143 -1.34 -6.43 -1.40
N LEU A 144 -1.95 -5.62 -2.26
CA LEU A 144 -2.71 -6.11 -3.40
C LEU A 144 -1.80 -6.69 -4.49
N ALA A 145 -0.61 -6.12 -4.69
CA ALA A 145 0.38 -6.58 -5.67
C ALA A 145 0.83 -8.03 -5.42
N ILE A 146 1.01 -8.40 -4.15
CA ILE A 146 1.37 -9.78 -3.77
C ILE A 146 0.16 -10.74 -3.75
N GLY A 147 -1.00 -10.33 -4.28
CA GLY A 147 -2.21 -11.15 -4.34
C GLY A 147 -3.06 -11.15 -3.06
N GLY A 148 -2.79 -10.25 -2.11
CA GLY A 148 -3.49 -10.18 -0.82
C GLY A 148 -5.00 -9.94 -0.93
N ALA A 149 -5.50 -9.48 -2.08
CA ALA A 149 -6.93 -9.37 -2.37
C ALA A 149 -7.70 -10.68 -2.15
N ALA A 150 -7.07 -11.83 -2.39
CA ALA A 150 -7.70 -13.16 -2.28
C ALA A 150 -8.12 -13.53 -0.85
N ILE A 151 -7.53 -12.89 0.16
CA ILE A 151 -7.80 -13.16 1.58
C ILE A 151 -8.58 -12.03 2.27
N LEU A 152 -9.07 -11.05 1.52
CA LEU A 152 -9.92 -9.98 2.04
C LEU A 152 -11.40 -10.18 1.65
N ASP A 153 -12.29 -9.46 2.33
CA ASP A 153 -13.70 -9.41 1.94
C ASP A 153 -13.85 -8.83 0.52
N LEU A 154 -14.51 -9.57 -0.37
CA LEU A 154 -14.64 -9.20 -1.78
C LEU A 154 -15.35 -7.85 -1.98
N ARG A 155 -16.31 -7.50 -1.11
CA ARG A 155 -17.02 -6.21 -1.21
C ARG A 155 -16.11 -5.06 -0.80
N LEU A 156 -15.29 -5.27 0.23
CA LEU A 156 -14.25 -4.32 0.63
C LEU A 156 -13.24 -4.12 -0.50
N VAL A 157 -12.70 -5.21 -1.08
CA VAL A 157 -11.73 -5.11 -2.18
C VAL A 157 -12.32 -4.34 -3.35
N ARG A 158 -13.54 -4.66 -3.80
CA ARG A 158 -14.19 -3.96 -4.92
C ARG A 158 -14.34 -2.45 -4.67
N ARG A 159 -14.76 -2.05 -3.47
CA ARG A 159 -14.90 -0.63 -3.09
C ARG A 159 -13.54 0.05 -3.00
N CYS A 160 -12.56 -0.62 -2.38
CA CYS A 160 -11.22 -0.10 -2.22
C CYS A 160 -10.52 0.12 -3.56
N VAL A 161 -10.59 -0.84 -4.48
CA VAL A 161 -10.00 -0.72 -5.82
C VAL A 161 -10.61 0.45 -6.60
N ALA A 162 -11.93 0.66 -6.50
CA ALA A 162 -12.56 1.83 -7.09
C ALA A 162 -12.00 3.14 -6.53
N VAL A 163 -11.88 3.24 -5.19
CA VAL A 163 -11.29 4.41 -4.53
C VAL A 163 -9.83 4.64 -4.95
N LEU A 164 -9.02 3.59 -5.05
CA LEU A 164 -7.61 3.70 -5.46
C LEU A 164 -7.47 4.17 -6.91
N ILE A 165 -8.34 3.70 -7.82
CA ILE A 165 -8.36 4.13 -9.22
C ILE A 165 -8.80 5.58 -9.33
N ASP A 166 -9.88 5.97 -8.65
CA ASP A 166 -10.37 7.35 -8.67
C ASP A 166 -9.32 8.32 -8.11
N ALA A 167 -8.64 7.95 -7.02
CA ALA A 167 -7.54 8.72 -6.46
C ALA A 167 -6.35 8.84 -7.43
N ALA A 168 -6.02 7.77 -8.17
CA ALA A 168 -4.96 7.81 -9.16
C ALA A 168 -5.30 8.70 -10.35
N ILE A 169 -6.54 8.62 -10.85
CA ILE A 169 -7.04 9.50 -11.93
C ILE A 169 -6.96 10.96 -11.49
N LEU A 170 -7.41 11.26 -10.27
CA LEU A 170 -7.39 12.62 -9.72
C LEU A 170 -5.96 13.18 -9.59
N ALA A 171 -5.01 12.34 -9.19
CA ALA A 171 -3.61 12.72 -9.04
C ALA A 171 -2.96 13.07 -10.38
N ILE A 172 -3.23 12.29 -11.44
CA ILE A 172 -2.78 12.61 -12.81
C ILE A 172 -3.23 14.02 -13.22
N GLU A 173 -4.47 14.39 -12.89
CA GLU A 173 -5.05 15.68 -13.29
C GLU A 173 -4.53 16.87 -12.48
N LYS A 174 -4.22 16.67 -11.19
CA LYS A 174 -3.98 17.78 -10.25
C LYS A 174 -2.56 17.94 -9.75
N ALA A 175 -1.77 16.87 -9.70
CA ALA A 175 -0.44 16.86 -9.07
C ALA A 175 0.49 15.82 -9.73
N PRO A 176 0.81 15.98 -11.03
CA PRO A 176 1.51 14.98 -11.82
C PRO A 176 2.97 14.71 -11.36
N ASP A 177 3.60 15.68 -10.70
CA ASP A 177 5.05 15.66 -10.42
C ASP A 177 5.39 15.30 -8.96
N GLU A 178 4.39 15.18 -8.08
CA GLU A 178 4.62 14.98 -6.63
C GLU A 178 4.49 13.51 -6.21
N PHE A 179 3.69 12.72 -6.95
CA PHE A 179 3.37 11.33 -6.63
C PHE A 179 2.80 10.63 -7.86
N ASP A 180 3.32 9.44 -8.15
CA ASP A 180 2.82 8.58 -9.22
C ASP A 180 2.03 7.40 -8.61
N PRO A 181 0.73 7.60 -8.27
CA PRO A 181 -0.10 6.52 -7.74
C PRO A 181 -0.31 5.40 -8.75
N VAL A 182 -0.19 5.71 -10.05
CA VAL A 182 -0.38 4.72 -11.10
C VAL A 182 0.73 3.70 -11.02
N ALA A 183 2.00 4.15 -10.96
CA ALA A 183 3.14 3.26 -10.80
C ALA A 183 3.00 2.30 -9.60
N LEU A 184 2.40 2.75 -8.49
CA LEU A 184 2.13 1.90 -7.33
C LEU A 184 0.98 0.91 -7.55
N LEU A 185 -0.06 1.30 -8.28
CA LEU A 185 -1.24 0.48 -8.51
C LEU A 185 -1.05 -0.54 -9.63
N LEU A 186 -0.25 -0.21 -10.66
CA LEU A 186 -0.04 -1.05 -11.86
C LEU A 186 0.32 -2.50 -11.53
N PRO A 187 1.27 -2.81 -10.61
CA PRO A 187 1.60 -4.19 -10.25
C PRO A 187 0.42 -4.98 -9.67
N SER A 188 -0.57 -4.30 -9.09
CA SER A 188 -1.75 -4.92 -8.49
C SER A 188 -2.83 -5.28 -9.52
N LEU A 189 -2.92 -4.55 -10.64
CA LEU A 189 -4.05 -4.68 -11.58
C LEU A 189 -4.25 -6.11 -12.14
N PRO A 190 -3.18 -6.85 -12.52
CA PRO A 190 -3.33 -8.23 -13.01
C PRO A 190 -3.95 -9.20 -11.98
N GLN A 191 -3.76 -8.94 -10.69
CA GLN A 191 -4.34 -9.77 -9.61
C GLN A 191 -5.83 -9.42 -9.36
N LEU A 192 -6.27 -8.25 -9.82
CA LEU A 192 -7.57 -7.67 -9.48
C LEU A 192 -8.62 -7.83 -10.59
N THR A 193 -8.33 -8.55 -11.69
CA THR A 193 -9.19 -8.59 -12.89
C THR A 193 -10.68 -8.86 -12.65
N HIS A 194 -11.03 -9.56 -11.56
CA HIS A 194 -12.39 -9.93 -11.20
C HIS A 194 -13.18 -8.82 -10.47
N VAL A 195 -12.51 -7.74 -10.06
CA VAL A 195 -13.08 -6.62 -9.30
C VAL A 195 -12.77 -5.25 -9.89
N LEU A 196 -12.03 -5.19 -11.00
CA LEU A 196 -11.68 -3.92 -11.65
C LEU A 196 -12.92 -3.15 -12.11
N PRO A 197 -13.04 -1.86 -11.78
CA PRO A 197 -14.10 -1.00 -12.31
C PRO A 197 -13.82 -0.62 -13.77
N ASN A 198 -14.86 -0.19 -14.47
CA ASN A 198 -14.73 0.25 -15.88
C ASN A 198 -13.78 1.46 -16.04
N ALA A 199 -13.58 2.26 -14.99
CA ALA A 199 -12.64 3.38 -15.00
C ALA A 199 -11.16 2.96 -15.14
N THR A 200 -10.85 1.67 -15.02
CA THR A 200 -9.47 1.15 -15.11
C THR A 200 -8.83 1.45 -16.47
N LEU A 201 -9.55 1.26 -17.59
CA LEU A 201 -8.98 1.60 -18.89
C LEU A 201 -8.70 3.09 -19.00
N SER A 202 -9.67 3.94 -18.59
CA SER A 202 -9.50 5.38 -18.64
C SER A 202 -8.27 5.83 -17.82
N LEU A 203 -8.02 5.21 -16.65
CA LEU A 203 -6.78 5.42 -15.89
C LEU A 203 -5.54 5.08 -16.72
N LEU A 204 -5.49 3.88 -17.29
CA LEU A 204 -4.35 3.38 -18.07
C LEU A 204 -4.04 4.28 -19.28
N LEU A 205 -5.07 4.70 -20.03
CA LEU A 205 -4.90 5.61 -21.17
C LEU A 205 -4.41 6.99 -20.73
N ARG A 206 -4.95 7.51 -19.62
CA ARG A 206 -4.52 8.81 -19.06
C ARG A 206 -3.06 8.77 -18.61
N TYR A 207 -2.63 7.68 -17.99
CA TYR A 207 -1.24 7.47 -17.58
C TYR A 207 -0.28 7.54 -18.77
N VAL A 208 -0.56 6.78 -19.84
CA VAL A 208 0.28 6.82 -21.05
C VAL A 208 0.29 8.22 -21.68
N LYS A 209 -0.87 8.89 -21.77
CA LYS A 209 -0.98 10.28 -22.27
C LYS A 209 -0.15 11.26 -21.46
N GLN A 210 -0.19 11.17 -20.14
CA GLN A 210 0.55 12.05 -19.24
C GLN A 210 2.07 11.96 -19.48
N LYS A 211 2.58 10.76 -19.75
CA LYS A 211 4.00 10.50 -20.03
C LYS A 211 4.38 10.79 -21.49
N TRP A 212 3.43 11.16 -22.37
CA TRP A 212 3.64 11.15 -23.82
C TRP A 212 4.55 12.24 -24.42
N PRO A 213 4.99 13.31 -23.73
CA PRO A 213 6.18 14.02 -24.19
C PRO A 213 7.42 13.75 -23.34
N THR A 214 7.35 12.95 -22.27
CA THR A 214 8.48 12.71 -21.38
C THR A 214 9.39 11.58 -21.90
N SER A 215 10.60 11.48 -21.34
CA SER A 215 11.51 10.37 -21.62
C SER A 215 10.96 9.01 -21.14
N GLU A 216 9.99 9.03 -20.24
CA GLU A 216 9.37 7.83 -19.62
C GLU A 216 8.25 7.21 -20.49
N ARG A 217 7.97 7.78 -21.66
CA ARG A 217 6.88 7.30 -22.55
C ARG A 217 7.00 5.82 -22.91
N ALA A 218 8.22 5.32 -23.12
CA ALA A 218 8.45 3.95 -23.57
C ALA A 218 8.08 2.98 -22.44
N ASP A 219 8.57 3.25 -21.23
CA ASP A 219 8.26 2.48 -20.04
C ASP A 219 6.76 2.48 -19.75
N ALA A 220 6.09 3.65 -19.85
CA ALA A 220 4.65 3.75 -19.64
C ALA A 220 3.83 2.95 -20.67
N VAL A 221 4.28 2.89 -21.92
CA VAL A 221 3.65 2.07 -22.97
C VAL A 221 3.90 0.59 -22.72
N ASP A 222 5.12 0.20 -22.35
CA ASP A 222 5.47 -1.18 -22.04
C ASP A 222 4.67 -1.70 -20.84
N ASP A 223 4.56 -0.90 -19.77
CA ASP A 223 3.73 -1.18 -18.60
C ASP A 223 2.26 -1.34 -18.98
N PHE A 224 1.73 -0.43 -19.81
CA PHE A 224 0.36 -0.51 -20.33
C PHE A 224 0.14 -1.82 -21.09
N VAL A 225 1.03 -2.15 -22.03
CA VAL A 225 0.91 -3.35 -22.87
C VAL A 225 1.00 -4.61 -22.02
N ASP A 226 1.94 -4.67 -21.08
CA ASP A 226 2.11 -5.81 -20.18
C ASP A 226 0.88 -6.04 -19.30
N VAL A 227 0.34 -4.97 -18.69
CA VAL A 227 -0.88 -5.04 -17.87
C VAL A 227 -2.07 -5.50 -18.71
N VAL A 228 -2.30 -4.88 -19.87
CA VAL A 228 -3.40 -5.27 -20.78
C VAL A 228 -3.26 -6.72 -21.23
N ALA A 229 -2.04 -7.17 -21.57
CA ALA A 229 -1.77 -8.54 -21.99
C ALA A 229 -2.06 -9.56 -20.87
N LYS A 230 -1.61 -9.28 -19.64
CA LYS A 230 -1.88 -10.11 -18.45
C LYS A 230 -3.36 -10.16 -18.09
N MET A 231 -4.12 -9.14 -18.47
CA MET A 231 -5.56 -9.05 -18.21
C MET A 231 -6.42 -9.59 -19.36
N ASN A 232 -5.85 -9.85 -20.55
CA ASN A 232 -6.58 -10.26 -21.74
C ASN A 232 -7.27 -11.62 -21.52
N GLY A 233 -8.58 -11.69 -21.79
CA GLY A 233 -9.42 -12.87 -21.57
C GLY A 233 -10.30 -12.88 -20.32
N ARG A 234 -10.27 -11.83 -19.46
CA ARG A 234 -10.99 -11.81 -18.16
C ARG A 234 -12.17 -10.83 -18.05
N GLY A 235 -12.68 -10.29 -19.16
CA GLY A 235 -13.97 -9.57 -19.19
C GLY A 235 -14.00 -8.18 -18.54
N TRP A 236 -12.83 -7.56 -18.34
CA TRP A 236 -12.71 -6.22 -17.73
C TRP A 236 -12.84 -5.06 -18.74
N LEU A 237 -12.76 -5.33 -20.04
CA LEU A 237 -12.98 -4.36 -21.13
C LEU A 237 -14.42 -4.45 -21.66
N GLN A 238 -15.13 -3.32 -21.72
CA GLN A 238 -16.42 -3.19 -22.38
C GLN A 238 -16.29 -2.57 -23.78
N GLN A 239 -17.33 -2.65 -24.61
CA GLN A 239 -17.28 -2.18 -25.99
C GLN A 239 -17.02 -0.67 -26.14
N LYS A 240 -17.40 0.14 -25.15
CA LYS A 240 -17.08 1.58 -25.07
C LYS A 240 -15.58 1.85 -24.87
N ASP A 241 -14.90 0.94 -24.19
CA ASP A 241 -13.49 1.00 -23.84
C ASP A 241 -12.62 0.72 -25.09
N VAL A 242 -13.14 -0.08 -26.04
CA VAL A 242 -12.54 -0.32 -27.36
C VAL A 242 -12.56 0.93 -28.26
N VAL A 243 -13.59 1.77 -28.14
CA VAL A 243 -13.69 3.03 -28.91
C VAL A 243 -12.66 4.04 -28.42
N GLU A 244 -12.48 4.16 -27.10
CA GLU A 244 -11.48 5.05 -26.48
C GLU A 244 -10.04 4.60 -26.83
N LEU A 245 -9.81 3.30 -26.99
CA LEU A 245 -8.57 2.73 -27.51
C LEU A 245 -8.33 3.06 -29.00
N ALA A 246 -9.38 3.04 -29.83
CA ALA A 246 -9.26 3.34 -31.26
C ALA A 246 -8.87 4.81 -31.50
N GLU A 247 -9.43 5.74 -30.72
CA GLU A 247 -9.07 7.17 -30.75
C GLU A 247 -7.66 7.47 -30.21
N PHE A 248 -7.03 6.52 -29.51
CA PHE A 248 -5.67 6.67 -28.98
C PHE A 248 -4.58 6.33 -30.02
N VAL A 249 -4.92 5.50 -31.01
CA VAL A 249 -3.99 4.96 -32.01
C VAL A 249 -3.95 5.82 -33.30
N GLU A 250 -4.92 6.71 -33.49
CA GLU A 250 -4.95 7.72 -34.57
C GLU A 250 -4.26 9.02 -34.18
#